data_AF-A0A1Z9JB37-F1
#
_entry.id   AF-A0A1Z9JB37-F1
#
_cell.length_a   1.000
_cell.length_b   1.000
_cell.length_c   1.000
_cell.angle_alpha   90.00
_cell.angle_beta   90.00
_cell.angle_gamma   90.00
#
_symmetry.space_group_name_H-M   'P 1'
#
loop_
_entity.id
_entity.type
_entity.pdbx_description
1 polymer ?
#
loop_
_entity_poly.entity_id
_entity_poly.type
_entity_poly.pdbx_seq_one_letter_code
_entity_poly.pdbx_strand_id
1 'polypeptide(L)'
;MGEVLRAEWFDLAVDTQNSTYAWLHDTYLPAMCAADGIAWVGHYDIVEQPDRPYIEGAPRKKTTNDPTLPTGWHNVILTAAASPEVYFGPGISD
;
A
#
# COMPACT_ATOMS: atom_id res chain seq x y z
N MET A 1 -0.52 -14.95 18.28
CA MET A 1 -1.62 -14.63 17.34
C MET A 1 -0.95 -13.99 16.14
N GLY A 2 -1.08 -14.56 14.95
CA GLY A 2 -0.41 -14.05 13.75
C GLY A 2 -1.31 -13.05 13.03
N GLU A 3 -0.78 -11.88 12.67
CA GLU A 3 -1.47 -10.92 11.81
C GLU A 3 -1.30 -11.32 10.33
N VAL A 4 -2.26 -10.93 9.51
CA VAL A 4 -2.17 -11.05 8.04
C VAL A 4 -2.03 -9.66 7.45
N LEU A 5 -1.08 -9.50 6.53
CA LEU A 5 -0.81 -8.22 5.86
C LEU A 5 -1.36 -8.22 4.44
N ARG A 6 -2.09 -7.15 4.11
CA ARG A 6 -2.39 -6.75 2.73
C ARG A 6 -1.57 -5.51 2.41
N ALA A 7 -0.98 -5.50 1.22
CA ALA A 7 -0.17 -4.39 0.73
C ALA A 7 -0.70 -3.93 -0.63
N GLU A 8 -1.01 -2.64 -0.71
CA GLU A 8 -1.60 -2.02 -1.90
C GLU A 8 -0.68 -0.88 -2.35
N TRP A 9 0.01 -1.08 -3.46
CA TRP A 9 0.85 -0.06 -4.08
C TRP A 9 0.07 0.75 -5.10
N PHE A 10 0.30 2.05 -5.11
CA PHE A 10 -0.39 2.96 -6.03
C PHE A 10 0.39 4.24 -6.29
N ASP A 11 0.03 4.87 -7.40
CA ASP A 11 0.43 6.23 -7.74
C ASP A 11 -0.79 7.14 -7.70
N LEU A 12 -0.56 8.42 -7.41
CA LEU A 12 -1.58 9.45 -7.47
C LEU A 12 -1.29 10.38 -8.64
N ALA A 13 -2.36 10.82 -9.32
CA ALA A 13 -2.24 11.86 -10.32
C ALA A 13 -1.77 13.17 -9.66
N VAL A 14 -0.84 13.86 -10.31
CA VAL A 14 -0.16 15.05 -9.75
C VAL A 14 -1.15 16.16 -9.39
N ASP A 15 -2.21 16.32 -10.17
CA ASP A 15 -3.25 17.33 -9.99
C ASP A 15 -4.22 17.02 -8.85
N THR A 16 -4.40 15.74 -8.50
CA THR A 16 -5.30 15.33 -7.40
C THR A 16 -4.57 14.88 -6.14
N GLN A 17 -3.24 14.75 -6.18
CA GLN A 17 -2.44 14.14 -5.11
C GLN A 17 -2.77 14.69 -3.72
N ASN A 18 -2.74 16.02 -3.55
CA ASN A 18 -2.98 16.66 -2.25
C ASN A 18 -4.41 16.44 -1.75
N SER A 19 -5.41 16.57 -2.62
CA SER A 19 -6.81 16.32 -2.24
C SER A 19 -7.04 14.85 -1.91
N THR A 20 -6.39 13.94 -2.62
CA THR A 20 -6.50 12.51 -2.37
C THR A 20 -5.81 12.14 -1.06
N TYR A 21 -4.64 12.70 -0.74
CA TYR A 21 -4.00 12.49 0.56
C TYR A 21 -4.86 13.01 1.72
N ALA A 22 -5.44 14.20 1.59
CA ALA A 22 -6.35 14.73 2.61
C ALA A 22 -7.53 13.77 2.82
N TRP A 23 -8.21 13.34 1.76
CA TRP A 23 -9.29 12.36 1.87
C TRP A 23 -8.84 11.02 2.46
N LEU A 24 -7.67 10.50 2.04
CA LEU A 24 -7.10 9.28 2.58
C LEU A 24 -6.94 9.37 4.10
N HIS A 25 -6.30 10.44 4.58
CA HIS A 25 -5.92 10.58 5.99
C HIS A 25 -7.08 11.03 6.88
N ASP A 26 -7.98 11.85 6.37
CA ASP A 26 -9.08 12.41 7.15
C ASP A 26 -10.34 11.52 7.13
N THR A 27 -10.51 10.69 6.10
CA THR A 27 -11.75 9.92 5.89
C THR A 27 -11.50 8.42 5.73
N TYR A 28 -10.73 8.02 4.71
CA TYR A 28 -10.67 6.62 4.30
C TYR A 28 -9.90 5.73 5.29
N LEU A 29 -8.66 6.09 5.63
CA LEU A 29 -7.81 5.31 6.52
C LEU A 29 -8.40 5.22 7.94
N PRO A 30 -8.95 6.29 8.53
CA PRO A 30 -9.65 6.19 9.82
C PRO A 30 -10.84 5.23 9.78
N ALA A 31 -11.68 5.30 8.74
CA ALA A 31 -12.83 4.41 8.60
C ALA A 31 -12.41 2.96 8.44
N MET A 32 -11.36 2.69 7.66
CA MET A 32 -10.81 1.34 7.50
C MET A 32 -10.19 0.81 8.80
N CYS A 33 -9.48 1.64 9.55
CA CYS A 33 -8.90 1.24 10.84
C CYS A 33 -9.99 0.96 11.89
N ALA A 34 -11.19 1.53 11.75
CA ALA A 34 -12.33 1.26 12.62
C ALA A 34 -13.13 0.00 12.22
N ALA A 35 -12.81 -0.64 11.10
CA ALA A 35 -13.49 -1.83 10.64
C ALA A 35 -13.12 -3.06 11.49
N ASP A 36 -14.10 -3.94 11.72
CA ASP A 36 -13.90 -5.14 12.52
C ASP A 36 -12.80 -6.03 11.93
N GLY A 37 -11.91 -6.49 12.81
CA GLY A 37 -10.83 -7.40 12.43
C GLY A 37 -9.61 -6.71 11.81
N ILE A 38 -9.66 -5.40 11.53
CA ILE A 38 -8.47 -4.60 11.20
C ILE A 38 -7.72 -4.26 12.47
N ALA A 39 -6.44 -4.61 12.52
CA ALA A 39 -5.55 -4.36 13.65
C ALA A 39 -4.89 -2.99 13.54
N TRP A 40 -4.37 -2.65 12.36
CA TRP A 40 -3.75 -1.36 12.09
C TRP A 40 -3.69 -1.08 10.58
N VAL A 41 -3.54 0.19 10.23
CA VAL A 41 -3.31 0.67 8.87
C VAL A 41 -2.14 1.65 8.85
N GLY A 42 -1.23 1.49 7.89
CA GLY A 42 -0.11 2.40 7.65
C GLY A 42 -0.08 2.87 6.21
N HIS A 43 0.01 4.17 6.00
CA HIS A 43 0.28 4.79 4.71
C HIS A 43 1.74 5.25 4.65
N TYR A 44 2.46 4.86 3.59
CA TYR A 44 3.85 5.21 3.39
C TYR A 44 4.08 5.78 2.01
N ASP A 45 4.83 6.88 1.95
CA ASP A 45 5.45 7.37 0.73
C ASP A 45 6.76 6.59 0.51
N ILE A 46 6.96 6.08 -0.70
CA ILE A 46 8.15 5.32 -1.05
C ILE A 46 9.20 6.29 -1.61
N VAL A 47 10.27 6.45 -0.83
CA VAL A 47 11.45 7.21 -1.27
C VAL A 47 12.25 6.36 -2.26
N GLU A 48 12.55 6.93 -3.41
CA GLU A 48 13.39 6.27 -4.41
C GLU A 48 14.77 5.99 -3.82
N GLN A 49 15.17 4.72 -3.82
CA GLN A 49 16.52 4.35 -3.40
C GLN A 49 17.51 4.71 -4.49
N PRO A 50 18.73 5.17 -4.13
CA PRO A 50 19.78 5.38 -5.10
C PRO A 50 20.09 4.08 -5.85
N ASP A 51 20.66 4.20 -7.05
CA ASP A 51 20.95 3.11 -8.00
C ASP A 51 22.03 2.10 -7.53
N ARG A 52 22.29 2.05 -6.22
CA ARG A 52 23.17 1.12 -5.55
C ARG A 52 22.37 0.22 -4.62
N PRO A 53 22.56 -1.11 -4.67
CA PRO A 53 21.93 -2.00 -3.70
C PRO A 53 22.44 -1.69 -2.29
N TYR A 54 21.55 -1.73 -1.29
CA TYR A 54 21.89 -1.48 0.11
C TYR A 54 22.90 -2.49 0.66
N ILE A 55 22.97 -3.69 0.07
CA ILE A 55 23.93 -4.76 0.40
C ILE A 55 24.55 -5.27 -0.90
N GLU A 56 25.87 -5.50 -0.92
CA GLU A 56 26.56 -6.10 -2.05
C GLU A 56 25.98 -7.49 -2.36
N GLY A 57 25.57 -7.71 -3.63
CA GLY A 57 24.93 -8.95 -4.07
C GLY A 57 23.41 -9.03 -3.87
N ALA A 58 22.78 -8.02 -3.25
CA ALA A 58 21.32 -7.99 -3.17
C ALA A 58 20.67 -7.84 -4.56
N PRO A 59 19.50 -8.46 -4.80
CA PRO A 59 18.75 -8.27 -6.04
C PRO A 59 18.45 -6.80 -6.29
N ARG A 60 18.63 -6.35 -7.53
CA ARG A 60 18.21 -5.00 -7.95
C ARG A 60 16.71 -4.99 -8.21
N LYS A 61 16.06 -3.85 -7.92
CA LYS A 61 14.71 -3.57 -8.40
C LYS A 61 14.71 -3.74 -9.92
N LYS A 62 13.79 -4.55 -10.45
CA LYS A 62 13.52 -4.56 -11.89
C LYS A 62 12.59 -3.39 -12.20
N THR A 63 13.02 -2.52 -13.10
CA THR A 63 12.21 -1.40 -13.61
C THR A 63 11.93 -1.63 -15.10
N THR A 64 10.90 -0.95 -15.59
CA THR A 64 10.53 -0.91 -17.01
C THR A 64 10.28 0.54 -17.40
N ASN A 65 10.61 0.87 -18.65
CA ASN A 65 10.30 2.18 -19.25
C ASN A 65 9.10 2.10 -20.19
N ASP A 66 8.37 0.99 -20.18
CA ASP A 66 7.16 0.82 -20.98
C ASP A 66 6.08 1.80 -20.49
N PRO A 67 5.71 2.82 -21.30
CA PRO A 67 4.76 3.84 -20.90
C PRO A 67 3.32 3.31 -20.80
N THR A 68 3.06 2.08 -21.26
CA THR A 68 1.75 1.43 -21.13
C THR A 68 1.54 0.80 -19.75
N LEU A 69 2.61 0.64 -18.98
CA LEU A 69 2.56 0.07 -17.64
C LEU A 69 2.56 1.20 -16.60
N PRO A 70 1.60 1.22 -15.66
CA PRO A 70 1.66 2.14 -14.54
C PRO A 70 2.87 1.79 -13.66
N THR A 71 3.55 2.82 -13.15
CA THR A 71 4.67 2.64 -12.23
C THR A 71 4.21 2.06 -10.90
N GLY A 72 3.09 2.56 -10.38
CA GLY A 72 2.35 2.05 -9.24
C GLY A 72 3.21 1.79 -8.02
N TRP A 73 4.17 2.66 -7.70
CA TRP A 73 5.13 2.40 -6.61
C TRP A 73 5.39 3.59 -5.69
N HIS A 74 4.84 4.77 -5.94
CA HIS A 74 5.15 5.94 -5.10
C HIS A 74 4.55 5.86 -3.69
N ASN A 75 3.46 5.11 -3.52
CA ASN A 75 2.80 4.95 -2.23
C ASN A 75 2.53 3.47 -1.95
N VAL A 76 2.44 3.13 -0.67
CA VAL A 76 1.90 1.85 -0.22
C VAL A 76 0.99 2.05 0.99
N ILE A 77 -0.17 1.42 0.96
CA ILE A 77 -0.99 1.19 2.16
C ILE A 77 -0.75 -0.25 2.62
N LEU A 78 -0.35 -0.40 3.89
CA LEU A 78 -0.28 -1.67 4.59
C LEU A 78 -1.44 -1.76 5.55
N THR A 79 -2.22 -2.84 5.43
CA THR A 79 -3.34 -3.12 6.32
C THR A 79 -3.11 -4.45 6.99
N ALA A 80 -3.10 -4.46 8.33
CA ALA A 80 -3.02 -5.69 9.11
C ALA A 80 -4.39 -6.10 9.62
N ALA A 81 -4.69 -7.39 9.50
CA ALA A 81 -5.88 -7.99 10.05
C ALA A 81 -5.54 -9.04 11.12
N ALA A 82 -6.43 -9.20 12.09
CA ALA A 82 -6.31 -10.18 13.17
C ALA A 82 -6.49 -11.64 12.69
N SER A 83 -7.03 -11.85 11.50
CA SER A 83 -7.28 -13.17 10.90
C SER A 83 -7.26 -13.09 9.37
N PRO A 84 -6.81 -14.14 8.65
CA PRO A 84 -6.95 -14.22 7.20
C PRO A 84 -8.40 -14.09 6.69
N GLU A 85 -9.38 -14.48 7.51
CA GLU A 85 -10.80 -14.42 7.14
C GLU A 85 -11.30 -13.00 6.87
N VAL A 86 -10.63 -11.98 7.42
CA VAL A 86 -10.94 -10.57 7.15
C VAL A 86 -10.69 -10.19 5.69
N TYR A 87 -9.77 -10.90 5.00
CA TYR A 87 -9.45 -10.66 3.58
C TYR A 87 -9.88 -11.78 2.64
N PHE A 88 -10.04 -13.01 3.15
CA PHE A 88 -10.30 -14.20 2.33
C PHE A 88 -11.54 -14.99 2.77
N GLY A 89 -12.33 -14.47 3.71
CA GLY A 89 -13.50 -15.15 4.24
C GLY A 89 -14.67 -15.21 3.24
N PRO A 90 -15.57 -16.19 3.39
CA PRO A 90 -16.67 -16.47 2.44
C PRO A 90 -17.77 -15.39 2.36
N GLY A 91 -17.58 -14.24 3.04
CA GLY A 91 -18.52 -13.12 3.07
C GLY A 91 -18.03 -11.84 2.41
N ILE A 92 -16.84 -11.83 1.80
CA ILE A 92 -16.30 -10.66 1.10
C ILE A 92 -16.82 -10.70 -0.34
N SER A 93 -17.83 -9.89 -0.64
CA SER A 93 -18.26 -9.63 -2.02
C SER A 93 -17.36 -8.56 -2.64
N ASP A 94 -16.74 -8.88 -3.78
CA ASP A 94 -15.99 -7.96 -4.64
C ASP A 94 -16.83 -6.74 -5.08
#